data_AF-A0A2N2A6U7-F1
#
_entry.id   AF-A0A2N2A6U7-F1
#
_cell.length_a   1.000
_cell.length_b   1.000
_cell.length_c   1.000
_cell.angle_alpha   90.00
_cell.angle_beta   90.00
_cell.angle_gamma   90.00
#
_symmetry.space_group_name_H-M   'P 1'
#
loop_
_entity.id
_entity.type
_entity.pdbx_description
1 polymer ?
#
loop_
_entity_poly.entity_id
_entity_poly.type
_entity_poly.pdbx_seq_one_letter_code
_entity_poly.pdbx_strand_id
1 'polypeptide(L)'
;MRHYRINDQNPIKTKRLILTPLTAKQLSALEAQEENELLRGALVAMRENVVGDPGFALWYTGWQVSLRHGGTPIGLLGFHGPAADQTVELGCDIKADYRKDGFTEEAIKALCDWAFGCDGVYFISVIEAECNTISEDVLKRLNFYRIESPVADAAAWELERTASAWTSVYTALGVAIGVSFGQILFDNMAIGIAIGVGAGIALGSGLDAQDRAARKREHPPKKLETPQEAAKTEPDEPSVKDE
;
A
#
# COMPACT_ATOMS: atom_id res chain seq x y z
N MET A 1 12.67 -16.55 0.42
CA MET A 1 11.57 -15.82 -0.24
C MET A 1 10.26 -16.43 0.22
N ARG A 2 9.34 -15.65 0.79
CA ARG A 2 7.97 -16.13 1.01
C ARG A 2 7.41 -16.56 -0.35
N HIS A 3 6.92 -17.79 -0.44
CA HIS A 3 6.25 -18.23 -1.66
C HIS A 3 4.84 -17.68 -1.63
N TYR A 4 4.54 -16.70 -2.49
CA TYR A 4 3.21 -16.09 -2.63
C TYR A 4 2.27 -17.01 -3.42
N ARG A 5 2.21 -18.28 -3.02
CA ARG A 5 1.31 -19.25 -3.64
C ARG A 5 -0.11 -18.87 -3.29
N ILE A 6 -0.94 -18.78 -4.32
CA ILE A 6 -2.33 -18.37 -4.19
C ILE A 6 -3.13 -19.27 -3.23
N ASN A 7 -2.82 -20.57 -3.19
CA ASN A 7 -3.51 -21.55 -2.34
C ASN A 7 -3.10 -21.46 -0.87
N ASP A 8 -1.96 -20.86 -0.56
CA ASP A 8 -1.46 -20.72 0.82
C ASP A 8 -1.93 -19.41 1.46
N GLN A 9 -2.53 -18.50 0.67
CA GLN A 9 -3.00 -17.20 1.11
C GLN A 9 -4.39 -17.30 1.74
N ASN A 10 -4.44 -17.03 3.05
CA ASN A 10 -5.72 -16.87 3.75
C ASN A 10 -6.45 -15.61 3.25
N PRO A 11 -7.80 -15.62 3.16
CA PRO A 11 -8.56 -14.43 2.86
C PRO A 11 -8.28 -13.30 3.87
N ILE A 12 -8.13 -12.07 3.38
CA ILE A 12 -8.02 -10.89 4.24
C ILE A 12 -9.41 -10.56 4.76
N LYS A 13 -9.55 -10.50 6.09
CA LYS A 13 -10.83 -10.21 6.74
C LYS A 13 -10.78 -8.80 7.30
N THR A 14 -11.79 -8.01 6.98
CA THR A 14 -11.97 -6.66 7.52
C THR A 14 -13.19 -6.64 8.45
N LYS A 15 -13.63 -5.45 8.84
CA LYS A 15 -14.84 -5.30 9.66
C LYS A 15 -16.07 -5.85 8.92
N ARG A 16 -16.23 -5.50 7.64
CA ARG A 16 -17.43 -5.75 6.83
C ARG A 16 -17.16 -6.59 5.58
N LEU A 17 -15.91 -6.85 5.21
CA LEU A 17 -15.53 -7.50 3.97
C LEU A 17 -14.62 -8.71 4.19
N ILE A 18 -14.59 -9.57 3.18
CA ILE A 18 -13.60 -10.62 3.00
C ILE A 18 -13.02 -10.46 1.60
N LEU A 19 -11.70 -10.30 1.50
CA LEU A 19 -10.97 -10.28 0.24
C LEU A 19 -10.33 -11.65 0.01
N THR A 20 -10.71 -12.31 -1.09
CA THR A 20 -10.23 -13.66 -1.41
C THR A 20 -9.51 -13.65 -2.75
N PRO A 21 -8.23 -14.07 -2.82
CA PRO A 21 -7.52 -14.13 -4.10
C PRO A 21 -8.13 -15.22 -4.97
N LEU A 22 -8.26 -14.97 -6.27
CA LEU A 22 -8.92 -15.88 -7.20
C LEU A 22 -7.91 -16.81 -7.88
N THR A 23 -8.16 -18.11 -7.81
CA THR A 23 -7.38 -19.09 -8.58
C THR A 23 -7.60 -18.92 -10.09
N ALA A 24 -6.67 -19.42 -10.90
CA ALA A 24 -6.85 -19.45 -12.36
C ALA A 24 -8.17 -20.09 -12.81
N LYS A 25 -8.65 -21.11 -12.09
CA LYS A 25 -9.95 -21.74 -12.33
C LYS A 25 -11.12 -20.79 -12.07
N GLN A 26 -11.06 -20.01 -11.00
CA GLN A 26 -12.09 -19.02 -10.67
C GLN A 26 -12.07 -17.84 -11.65
N LEU A 27 -10.89 -17.37 -12.06
CA LEU A 27 -10.75 -16.34 -13.09
C LEU A 27 -11.37 -16.81 -14.42
N SER A 28 -11.14 -18.05 -14.84
CA SER A 28 -11.77 -18.64 -16.03
C SER A 28 -13.30 -18.71 -15.92
N ALA A 29 -13.84 -18.95 -14.71
CA ALA A 29 -15.28 -18.97 -14.50
C ALA A 29 -15.91 -17.56 -14.56
N LEU A 30 -15.19 -16.53 -14.13
CA LEU A 30 -15.60 -15.13 -14.29
C LEU A 30 -15.51 -14.68 -15.76
N GLU A 31 -14.44 -15.04 -16.45
CA GLU A 31 -14.24 -14.79 -17.88
C GLU A 31 -15.45 -15.25 -18.72
N ALA A 32 -15.95 -16.46 -18.43
CA ALA A 32 -17.10 -17.04 -19.13
C ALA A 32 -18.43 -16.30 -18.88
N GLN A 33 -18.53 -15.49 -17.82
CA GLN A 33 -19.73 -14.73 -17.45
C GLN A 33 -19.60 -13.24 -17.77
N GLU A 34 -18.39 -12.75 -18.03
CA GLU A 34 -18.13 -11.36 -18.34
C GLU A 34 -18.61 -11.05 -19.76
N GLU A 35 -19.45 -10.04 -19.93
CA GLU A 35 -20.00 -9.64 -21.23
C GLU A 35 -19.16 -8.54 -21.88
N ASN A 36 -18.49 -7.71 -21.08
CA ASN A 36 -17.64 -6.64 -21.56
C ASN A 36 -16.32 -7.20 -22.08
N GLU A 37 -16.04 -7.02 -23.38
CA GLU A 37 -14.84 -7.58 -24.03
C GLU A 37 -13.52 -7.07 -23.40
N LEU A 38 -13.47 -5.81 -22.96
CA LEU A 38 -12.28 -5.24 -22.32
C LEU A 38 -12.04 -5.89 -20.95
N LEU A 39 -13.08 -6.01 -20.12
CA LEU A 39 -12.98 -6.66 -18.81
C LEU A 39 -12.67 -8.15 -18.95
N ARG A 40 -13.26 -8.82 -19.95
CA ARG A 40 -12.96 -10.22 -20.26
C ARG A 40 -11.48 -10.37 -20.64
N GLY A 41 -10.95 -9.47 -21.47
CA GLY A 41 -9.53 -9.44 -21.82
C GLY A 41 -8.62 -9.28 -20.61
N ALA A 42 -8.98 -8.41 -19.65
CA ALA A 42 -8.25 -8.26 -18.40
C ALA A 42 -8.26 -9.54 -17.55
N LEU A 43 -9.41 -10.21 -17.44
CA LEU A 43 -9.52 -11.50 -16.73
C LEU A 43 -8.69 -12.61 -17.38
N VAL A 44 -8.63 -12.65 -18.72
CA VAL A 44 -7.76 -13.57 -19.47
C VAL A 44 -6.30 -13.31 -19.12
N ALA A 45 -5.85 -12.05 -19.19
CA ALA A 45 -4.47 -11.68 -18.88
C ALA A 45 -4.10 -12.03 -17.42
N MET A 46 -4.98 -11.74 -16.45
CA MET A 46 -4.79 -12.15 -15.05
C MET A 46 -4.63 -13.67 -14.91
N ARG A 47 -5.51 -14.44 -15.58
CA ARG A 47 -5.47 -15.91 -15.53
C ARG A 47 -4.17 -16.44 -16.12
N GLU A 48 -3.73 -15.92 -17.26
CA GLU A 48 -2.49 -16.33 -17.92
C GLU A 48 -1.27 -16.00 -17.07
N ASN A 49 -1.21 -14.82 -16.44
CA ASN A 49 -0.14 -14.44 -15.54
C ASN A 49 -0.09 -15.32 -14.28
N VAL A 50 -1.25 -15.64 -13.69
CA VAL A 50 -1.32 -16.56 -12.52
C VAL A 50 -0.81 -17.96 -12.86
N VAL A 51 -1.04 -18.44 -14.10
CA VAL A 51 -0.56 -19.74 -14.57
C VAL A 51 0.92 -19.69 -14.95
N GLY A 52 1.34 -18.62 -15.64
CA GLY A 52 2.69 -18.44 -16.16
C GLY A 52 3.71 -18.14 -15.07
N ASP A 53 3.29 -17.44 -14.01
CA ASP A 53 4.14 -17.12 -12.86
C ASP A 53 3.46 -17.38 -11.50
N PRO A 54 3.36 -18.66 -11.09
CA PRO A 54 2.73 -19.04 -9.83
C PRO A 54 3.43 -18.49 -8.57
N GLY A 55 4.70 -18.06 -8.69
CA GLY A 55 5.48 -17.49 -7.59
C GLY A 55 5.02 -16.07 -7.21
N PHE A 56 4.41 -15.37 -8.16
CA PHE A 56 3.87 -14.02 -8.00
C PHE A 56 2.35 -13.95 -8.23
N ALA A 57 1.65 -15.08 -8.22
CA ALA A 57 0.22 -15.17 -8.50
C ALA A 57 -0.65 -14.18 -7.70
N LEU A 58 -0.31 -13.89 -6.44
CA LEU A 58 -1.06 -12.92 -5.61
C LEU A 58 -0.99 -11.47 -6.11
N TRP A 59 0.02 -11.15 -6.92
CA TRP A 59 0.22 -9.84 -7.54
C TRP A 59 -0.42 -9.73 -8.92
N TYR A 60 -0.80 -10.86 -9.52
CA TYR A 60 -1.44 -10.92 -10.84
C TYR A 60 -2.93 -11.23 -10.78
N THR A 61 -3.39 -11.84 -9.68
CA THR A 61 -4.79 -12.23 -9.53
C THR A 61 -5.68 -11.07 -9.09
N GLY A 62 -6.96 -11.17 -9.41
CA GLY A 62 -8.01 -10.42 -8.75
C GLY A 62 -8.33 -11.00 -7.36
N TRP A 63 -8.55 -10.11 -6.40
CA TRP A 63 -9.07 -10.37 -5.07
C TRP A 63 -10.55 -10.04 -5.04
N GLN A 64 -11.39 -11.08 -4.97
CA GLN A 64 -12.83 -10.91 -4.89
C GLN A 64 -13.19 -10.26 -3.55
N VAL A 65 -13.90 -9.13 -3.63
CA VAL A 65 -14.47 -8.44 -2.48
C VAL A 65 -15.85 -9.02 -2.22
N SER A 66 -16.05 -9.60 -1.04
CA SER A 66 -17.34 -10.13 -0.64
C SER A 66 -17.78 -9.52 0.69
N LEU A 67 -19.09 -9.28 0.86
CA LEU A 67 -19.63 -8.91 2.16
C LEU A 67 -19.37 -10.03 3.17
N ARG A 68 -18.86 -9.66 4.35
CA ARG A 68 -18.56 -10.61 5.42
C ARG A 68 -19.81 -11.33 5.91
N HIS A 69 -20.95 -10.64 5.92
CA HIS A 69 -22.25 -11.24 6.18
C HIS A 69 -22.92 -11.59 4.86
N GLY A 70 -23.32 -12.85 4.68
CA GLY A 70 -23.99 -13.33 3.46
C GLY A 70 -23.04 -13.75 2.33
N GLY A 71 -21.79 -13.29 2.31
CA GLY A 71 -20.79 -13.72 1.32
C GLY A 71 -21.01 -13.17 -0.09
N THR A 72 -21.92 -12.20 -0.26
CA THR A 72 -22.25 -11.61 -1.56
C THR A 72 -21.02 -10.96 -2.19
N PRO A 73 -20.61 -11.36 -3.42
CA PRO A 73 -19.53 -10.69 -4.14
C PRO A 73 -19.96 -9.30 -4.62
N ILE A 74 -19.21 -8.27 -4.24
CA ILE A 74 -19.52 -6.86 -4.53
C ILE A 74 -18.48 -6.17 -5.41
N GLY A 75 -17.39 -6.84 -5.75
CA GLY A 75 -16.37 -6.28 -6.62
C GLY A 75 -15.09 -7.11 -6.67
N LEU A 76 -14.09 -6.54 -7.32
CA LEU A 76 -12.77 -7.10 -7.51
C LEU A 76 -11.73 -5.98 -7.31
N LEU A 77 -10.65 -6.25 -6.60
CA LEU A 77 -9.45 -5.39 -6.65
C LEU A 77 -8.20 -6.25 -6.74
N GLY A 78 -7.08 -5.67 -7.10
CA GLY A 78 -5.83 -6.41 -7.19
C GLY A 78 -4.70 -5.50 -7.61
N PHE A 79 -3.61 -6.12 -8.03
CA PHE A 79 -2.46 -5.43 -8.58
C PHE A 79 -2.31 -5.80 -10.06
N HIS A 80 -1.67 -4.92 -10.83
CA HIS A 80 -1.33 -5.18 -12.24
C HIS A 80 0.01 -5.92 -12.42
N GLY A 81 0.61 -6.35 -11.31
CA GLY A 81 1.85 -7.12 -11.30
C GLY A 81 2.65 -6.94 -10.00
N PRO A 82 3.78 -7.66 -9.87
CA PRO A 82 4.69 -7.51 -8.75
C PRO A 82 5.36 -6.13 -8.76
N ALA A 83 6.00 -5.79 -7.64
CA ALA A 83 6.62 -4.48 -7.48
C ALA A 83 7.72 -4.22 -8.52
N ALA A 84 7.64 -3.07 -9.18
CA ALA A 84 8.69 -2.50 -10.02
C ALA A 84 9.11 -1.16 -9.41
N ASP A 85 10.43 -0.95 -9.26
CA ASP A 85 10.98 0.20 -8.50
C ASP A 85 10.24 0.41 -7.15
N GLN A 86 10.05 -0.70 -6.42
CA GLN A 86 9.37 -0.77 -5.12
C GLN A 86 7.88 -0.37 -5.12
N THR A 87 7.29 -0.23 -6.30
CA THR A 87 5.92 0.27 -6.50
C THR A 87 5.06 -0.83 -7.12
N VAL A 88 3.86 -1.03 -6.59
CA VAL A 88 2.82 -1.86 -7.22
C VAL A 88 1.66 -0.98 -7.65
N GLU A 89 1.06 -1.28 -8.80
CA GLU A 89 -0.11 -0.55 -9.29
C GLU A 89 -1.38 -1.30 -8.89
N LEU A 90 -2.28 -0.60 -8.19
CA LEU A 90 -3.54 -1.11 -7.69
C LEU A 90 -4.68 -0.77 -8.66
N GLY A 91 -5.46 -1.79 -9.00
CA GLY A 91 -6.74 -1.67 -9.70
C GLY A 91 -7.89 -2.06 -8.78
N CYS A 92 -9.02 -1.36 -8.87
CA CYS A 92 -10.22 -1.68 -8.10
C CYS A 92 -11.48 -1.39 -8.91
N ASP A 93 -12.43 -2.32 -8.87
CA ASP A 93 -13.79 -2.15 -9.33
C ASP A 93 -14.79 -2.71 -8.32
N ILE A 94 -15.57 -1.81 -7.72
CA ILE A 94 -16.69 -2.14 -6.84
C ILE A 94 -17.98 -1.86 -7.58
N LYS A 95 -18.95 -2.77 -7.52
CA LYS A 95 -20.28 -2.61 -8.12
C LYS A 95 -20.93 -1.30 -7.67
N ALA A 96 -21.60 -0.61 -8.59
CA ALA A 96 -22.15 0.73 -8.38
C ALA A 96 -22.98 0.87 -7.10
N ASP A 97 -23.83 -0.13 -6.80
CA ASP A 97 -24.71 -0.17 -5.63
C ASP A 97 -23.97 -0.13 -4.29
N TYR A 98 -22.68 -0.49 -4.26
CA TYR A 98 -21.87 -0.62 -3.05
C TYR A 98 -20.80 0.49 -2.89
N ARG A 99 -20.70 1.43 -3.85
CA ARG A 99 -19.64 2.47 -3.84
C ARG A 99 -19.83 3.52 -2.73
N LYS A 100 -21.07 3.79 -2.31
CA LYS A 100 -21.40 4.89 -1.36
C LYS A 100 -21.30 4.51 0.11
N ASP A 101 -21.09 3.24 0.43
CA ASP A 101 -21.09 2.73 1.82
C ASP A 101 -19.68 2.64 2.44
N GLY A 102 -18.68 3.20 1.77
CA GLY A 102 -17.28 3.14 2.21
C GLY A 102 -16.64 1.75 2.07
N PHE A 103 -17.24 0.84 1.31
CA PHE A 103 -16.65 -0.48 1.04
C PHE A 103 -15.39 -0.38 0.18
N THR A 104 -15.35 0.53 -0.80
CA THR A 104 -14.17 0.78 -1.63
C THR A 104 -12.96 1.18 -0.76
N GLU A 105 -13.16 2.12 0.15
CA GLU A 105 -12.11 2.58 1.07
C GLU A 105 -11.61 1.45 1.97
N GLU A 106 -12.52 0.66 2.54
CA GLU A 106 -12.17 -0.47 3.40
C GLU A 106 -11.41 -1.58 2.64
N ALA A 107 -11.81 -1.86 1.40
CA ALA A 107 -11.18 -2.86 0.55
C ALA A 107 -9.75 -2.42 0.14
N ILE A 108 -9.60 -1.19 -0.37
CA ILE A 108 -8.30 -0.64 -0.76
C ILE A 108 -7.37 -0.62 0.44
N LYS A 109 -7.82 -0.07 1.59
CA LYS A 109 -7.00 -0.02 2.79
C LYS A 109 -6.48 -1.42 3.18
N ALA A 110 -7.36 -2.41 3.19
CA ALA A 110 -6.99 -3.77 3.60
C ALA A 110 -5.97 -4.42 2.65
N LEU A 111 -6.11 -4.20 1.34
CA LEU A 111 -5.13 -4.71 0.38
C LEU A 111 -3.81 -3.94 0.42
N CYS A 112 -3.84 -2.62 0.63
CA CYS A 112 -2.63 -1.82 0.85
C CYS A 112 -1.86 -2.29 2.09
N ASP A 113 -2.56 -2.50 3.21
CA ASP A 113 -1.94 -3.01 4.44
C ASP A 113 -1.28 -4.39 4.21
N TRP A 114 -1.91 -5.27 3.42
CA TRP A 114 -1.33 -6.56 3.04
C TRP A 114 -0.08 -6.39 2.16
N ALA A 115 -0.15 -5.53 1.13
CA ALA A 115 0.95 -5.27 0.22
C ALA A 115 2.17 -4.70 0.95
N PHE A 116 1.98 -3.73 1.85
CA PHE A 116 3.03 -3.16 2.68
C PHE A 116 3.63 -4.14 3.70
N GLY A 117 2.97 -5.26 3.97
CA GLY A 117 3.52 -6.37 4.75
C GLY A 117 4.43 -7.32 3.94
N CYS A 118 4.55 -7.10 2.64
CA CYS A 118 5.39 -7.88 1.73
C CYS A 118 6.73 -7.20 1.48
N ASP A 119 7.79 -8.01 1.36
CA ASP A 119 9.14 -7.50 1.10
C ASP A 119 9.19 -6.80 -0.27
N GLY A 120 9.87 -5.66 -0.32
CA GLY A 120 10.10 -4.91 -1.56
C GLY A 120 8.96 -3.97 -1.97
N VAL A 121 7.86 -3.89 -1.22
CA VAL A 121 6.77 -2.95 -1.48
C VAL A 121 6.85 -1.75 -0.55
N TYR A 122 7.06 -0.58 -1.13
CA TYR A 122 7.14 0.69 -0.41
C TYR A 122 6.14 1.71 -0.92
N PHE A 123 5.70 1.58 -2.16
CA PHE A 123 4.74 2.47 -2.78
C PHE A 123 3.62 1.67 -3.44
N ILE A 124 2.42 2.23 -3.43
CA ILE A 124 1.27 1.70 -4.14
C ILE A 124 0.72 2.83 -4.99
N SER A 125 0.72 2.66 -6.31
CA SER A 125 0.14 3.63 -7.24
C SER A 125 -1.28 3.24 -7.64
N VAL A 126 -2.05 4.25 -8.04
CA VAL A 126 -3.34 4.09 -8.71
C VAL A 126 -3.30 5.01 -9.94
N ILE A 127 -3.56 4.44 -11.11
CA ILE A 127 -3.62 5.17 -12.38
C ILE A 127 -5.04 5.02 -12.93
N GLU A 128 -5.73 6.14 -13.11
CA GLU A 128 -7.08 6.19 -13.66
C GLU A 128 -7.05 6.88 -15.03
N ALA A 129 -7.13 6.09 -16.11
CA ALA A 129 -7.07 6.60 -17.47
C ALA A 129 -8.39 7.24 -17.92
N GLU A 130 -9.54 6.60 -17.69
CA GLU A 130 -10.88 7.16 -17.97
C GLU A 130 -11.92 6.48 -17.07
N CYS A 131 -12.92 7.24 -16.60
CA CYS A 131 -13.93 6.84 -15.60
C CYS A 131 -13.33 6.45 -14.23
N ASN A 132 -13.32 7.38 -13.28
CA ASN A 132 -12.85 7.17 -11.91
C ASN A 132 -13.67 6.05 -11.22
N THR A 133 -13.18 4.81 -11.29
CA THR A 133 -13.73 3.68 -10.53
C THR A 133 -13.51 3.88 -9.04
N ILE A 134 -12.45 4.61 -8.67
CA ILE A 134 -12.15 5.04 -7.31
C ILE A 134 -12.33 6.56 -7.22
N SER A 135 -13.23 7.01 -6.35
CA SER A 135 -13.37 8.44 -6.11
C SER A 135 -12.08 9.03 -5.51
N GLU A 136 -11.64 10.19 -6.02
CA GLU A 136 -10.48 10.90 -5.46
C GLU A 136 -10.59 11.16 -3.96
N ASP A 137 -11.80 11.37 -3.45
CA ASP A 137 -12.03 11.61 -2.03
C ASP A 137 -11.70 10.37 -1.19
N VAL A 138 -11.90 9.17 -1.74
CA VAL A 138 -11.45 7.92 -1.11
C VAL A 138 -9.93 7.88 -1.05
N LEU A 139 -9.26 8.20 -2.16
CA LEU A 139 -7.79 8.23 -2.24
C LEU A 139 -7.19 9.23 -1.24
N LYS A 140 -7.74 10.45 -1.17
CA LYS A 140 -7.32 11.48 -0.19
C LYS A 140 -7.50 11.02 1.25
N ARG A 141 -8.65 10.39 1.60
CA ARG A 141 -8.88 9.86 2.95
C ARG A 141 -7.93 8.73 3.32
N LEU A 142 -7.45 7.97 2.33
CA LEU A 142 -6.43 6.94 2.49
C LEU A 142 -5.00 7.49 2.45
N ASN A 143 -4.82 8.81 2.39
CA ASN A 143 -3.53 9.53 2.32
C ASN A 143 -2.74 9.29 1.03
N PHE A 144 -3.40 8.91 -0.06
CA PHE A 144 -2.78 8.98 -1.38
C PHE A 144 -2.55 10.44 -1.76
N TYR A 145 -1.42 10.72 -2.39
CA TYR A 145 -1.08 12.03 -2.95
C TYR A 145 -0.99 11.97 -4.47
N ARG A 146 -1.24 13.12 -5.12
CA ARG A 146 -1.13 13.25 -6.57
C ARG A 146 0.32 13.17 -7.03
N ILE A 147 0.55 12.46 -8.13
CA ILE A 147 1.83 12.39 -8.83
C ILE A 147 1.63 12.67 -10.33
N GLU A 148 2.72 13.02 -11.00
CA GLU A 148 2.75 13.06 -12.47
C GLU A 148 2.42 11.68 -13.02
N SER A 149 1.48 11.63 -13.96
CA SER A 149 1.03 10.38 -14.55
C SER A 149 2.01 9.89 -15.61
N PRO A 150 2.38 8.60 -15.58
CA PRO A 150 3.16 8.00 -16.68
C PRO A 150 2.31 7.78 -17.94
N VAL A 151 0.98 7.90 -17.83
CA VAL A 151 0.03 7.72 -18.93
C VAL A 151 -0.61 9.08 -19.24
N ALA A 152 -0.55 9.48 -20.52
CA ALA A 152 -1.17 10.72 -20.98
C ALA A 152 -2.67 10.74 -20.67
N ASP A 153 -3.17 11.89 -20.23
CA ASP A 153 -4.57 12.13 -19.87
C ASP A 153 -5.12 11.28 -18.70
N ALA A 154 -4.27 10.51 -18.02
CA ALA A 154 -4.65 9.74 -16.83
C ALA A 154 -4.32 10.47 -15.52
N ALA A 155 -5.15 10.25 -14.52
CA ALA A 155 -4.93 10.69 -13.15
C ALA A 155 -4.07 9.67 -12.39
N ALA A 156 -2.92 10.08 -11.84
CA ALA A 156 -2.08 9.19 -11.04
C ALA A 156 -1.99 9.64 -9.57
N TRP A 157 -2.01 8.65 -8.69
CA TRP A 157 -1.95 8.79 -7.23
C TRP A 157 -0.99 7.77 -6.65
N GLU A 158 -0.40 8.09 -5.51
CA GLU A 158 0.51 7.19 -4.83
C GLU A 158 0.32 7.24 -3.31
N LEU A 159 0.43 6.08 -2.67
CA LEU A 159 0.52 5.91 -1.23
C LEU A 159 1.89 5.37 -0.86
N GLU A 160 2.58 6.05 0.05
CA GLU A 160 3.85 5.59 0.60
C GLU A 160 3.61 4.80 1.90
N ARG A 161 4.32 3.67 2.05
CA ARG A 161 4.37 2.89 3.28
C ARG A 161 4.84 3.77 4.43
N THR A 162 4.21 3.74 5.59
CA THR A 162 4.67 4.54 6.74
C THR A 162 6.13 4.24 7.09
N ALA A 163 6.92 5.27 7.39
CA ALA A 163 8.31 5.14 7.83
C ALA A 163 8.41 4.20 9.04
N SER A 164 9.47 3.37 9.09
CA SER A 164 9.72 2.57 10.28
C SER A 164 10.02 3.45 11.48
N ALA A 165 9.64 2.97 12.66
CA ALA A 165 9.89 3.64 13.95
C ALA A 165 10.69 2.72 14.88
N TRP A 166 11.68 2.00 14.34
CA TRP A 166 12.47 1.05 15.09
C TRP A 166 13.27 1.71 16.20
N THR A 167 13.73 2.95 16.02
CA THR A 167 14.35 3.73 17.09
C THR A 167 13.44 3.81 18.32
N SER A 168 12.15 4.13 18.14
CA SER A 168 11.19 4.21 19.25
C SER A 168 10.97 2.85 19.90
N VAL A 169 10.78 1.80 19.09
CA VAL A 169 10.55 0.43 19.57
C VAL A 169 11.74 -0.09 20.38
N TYR A 170 12.95 0.01 19.84
CA TYR A 170 14.17 -0.48 20.49
C TYR A 170 14.60 0.40 21.67
N THR A 171 14.29 1.70 21.66
CA THR A 171 14.49 2.53 22.86
C THR A 171 13.58 2.06 24.00
N ALA A 172 12.30 1.78 23.73
CA ALA A 172 11.38 1.29 24.75
C ALA A 172 11.80 -0.08 25.31
N LEU A 173 12.20 -1.01 24.43
CA LEU A 173 12.77 -2.30 24.84
C LEU A 173 14.06 -2.14 25.64
N GLY A 174 14.94 -1.24 25.18
CA GLY A 174 16.20 -0.89 25.85
C GLY A 174 15.98 -0.37 27.26
N VAL A 175 14.99 0.50 27.48
CA VAL A 175 14.61 0.97 28.83
C VAL A 175 14.12 -0.20 29.69
N ALA A 176 13.20 -1.02 29.18
CA ALA A 176 12.62 -2.14 29.94
C ALA A 176 13.68 -3.17 30.38
N ILE A 177 14.56 -3.56 29.46
CA ILE A 177 15.69 -4.46 29.73
C ILE A 177 16.69 -3.77 30.66
N GLY A 178 17.01 -2.50 30.41
CA GLY A 178 17.95 -1.70 31.18
C GLY A 178 17.55 -1.55 32.64
N VAL A 179 16.27 -1.36 32.93
CA VAL A 179 15.75 -1.37 34.32
C VAL A 179 16.05 -2.70 35.01
N SER A 180 15.74 -3.82 34.34
CA SER A 180 15.87 -5.16 34.90
C SER A 180 17.34 -5.52 35.16
N PHE A 181 18.20 -5.34 34.15
CA PHE A 181 19.64 -5.64 34.26
C PHE A 181 20.39 -4.63 35.13
N GLY A 182 19.97 -3.37 35.14
CA GLY A 182 20.53 -2.31 35.99
C GLY A 182 20.47 -2.67 37.47
N GLN A 183 19.30 -3.14 37.91
CA GLN A 183 19.11 -3.56 39.30
C GLN A 183 19.87 -4.84 39.64
N ILE A 184 19.93 -5.81 38.71
CA ILE A 184 20.54 -7.12 38.98
C ILE A 184 22.08 -7.08 38.95
N LEU A 185 22.67 -6.41 37.95
CA LEU A 185 24.12 -6.47 37.70
C LEU A 185 24.89 -5.32 38.35
N PHE A 186 24.27 -4.15 38.49
CA PHE A 186 24.96 -2.93 38.87
C PHE A 186 24.40 -2.30 40.16
N ASP A 187 23.34 -2.88 40.73
CA ASP A 187 22.53 -2.31 41.82
C ASP A 187 22.18 -0.82 41.57
N ASN A 188 22.02 -0.48 40.29
CA ASN A 188 21.84 0.88 39.82
C ASN A 188 21.04 0.88 38.53
N MET A 189 19.74 1.16 38.68
CA MET A 189 18.81 1.27 37.56
C MET A 189 19.24 2.33 36.55
N ALA A 190 19.86 3.45 36.99
CA ALA A 190 20.24 4.53 36.08
C ALA A 190 21.33 4.09 35.10
N ILE A 191 22.33 3.33 35.57
CA ILE A 191 23.38 2.76 34.70
C ILE A 191 22.77 1.77 33.70
N GLY A 192 21.89 0.88 34.16
CA GLY A 192 21.23 -0.07 33.28
C GLY A 192 20.34 0.58 32.23
N ILE A 193 19.55 1.60 32.60
CA ILE A 193 18.74 2.39 31.68
C ILE A 193 19.63 3.10 30.64
N ALA A 194 20.73 3.72 31.07
CA ALA A 194 21.63 4.43 30.16
C ALA A 194 22.22 3.49 29.10
N ILE A 195 22.69 2.30 29.51
CA ILE A 195 23.19 1.27 28.59
C ILE A 195 22.08 0.79 27.67
N GLY A 196 20.91 0.48 28.23
CA GLY A 196 19.76 -0.02 27.47
C GLY A 196 19.25 0.96 26.42
N VAL A 197 19.12 2.24 26.76
CA VAL A 197 18.75 3.31 25.82
C VAL A 197 19.82 3.47 24.73
N GLY A 198 21.10 3.49 25.10
CA GLY A 198 22.19 3.61 24.14
C GLY A 198 22.19 2.48 23.10
N ALA A 199 22.05 1.23 23.57
CA ALA A 199 21.93 0.06 22.69
C ALA A 199 20.65 0.10 21.84
N GLY A 200 19.53 0.49 22.45
CA GLY A 200 18.24 0.60 21.79
C GLY A 200 18.25 1.61 20.63
N ILE A 201 18.81 2.81 20.87
CA ILE A 201 18.96 3.83 19.83
C ILE A 201 19.90 3.34 18.73
N ALA A 202 21.03 2.73 19.07
CA ALA A 202 21.98 2.24 18.07
C ALA A 202 21.35 1.20 17.13
N LEU A 203 20.66 0.19 17.69
CA LEU A 203 19.99 -0.85 16.90
C LEU A 203 18.82 -0.27 16.10
N GLY A 204 17.96 0.51 16.77
CA GLY A 204 16.77 1.07 16.14
C GLY A 204 17.09 2.06 15.01
N SER A 205 18.09 2.92 15.20
CA SER A 205 18.53 3.87 14.16
C SER A 205 19.18 3.16 12.97
N GLY A 206 19.88 2.06 13.20
CA GLY A 206 20.42 1.20 12.13
C GLY A 206 19.31 0.57 11.28
N LEU A 207 18.26 0.04 11.91
CA LEU A 207 17.11 -0.52 11.20
C LEU A 207 16.31 0.55 10.45
N ASP A 208 16.10 1.72 11.07
CA ASP A 208 15.45 2.85 10.39
C ASP A 208 16.30 3.37 9.22
N ALA A 209 17.63 3.34 9.33
CA ALA A 209 18.53 3.69 8.23
C ALA A 209 18.46 2.66 7.09
N GLN A 210 18.38 1.36 7.42
CA GLN A 210 18.18 0.30 6.44
C GLN A 210 16.86 0.46 5.70
N ASP A 211 15.75 0.71 6.41
CA ASP A 211 14.44 0.93 5.81
C ASP A 211 14.43 2.18 4.91
N ARG A 212 15.06 3.29 5.35
CA ARG A 212 15.26 4.49 4.51
C ARG A 212 16.10 4.23 3.27
N ALA A 213 17.14 3.40 3.37
CA ALA A 213 17.97 3.06 2.22
C ALA A 213 17.21 2.19 1.23
N ALA A 214 16.43 1.23 1.73
CA ALA A 214 15.63 0.32 0.91
C ALA A 214 14.45 1.00 0.20
N ARG A 215 13.99 2.16 0.69
CA ARG A 215 12.95 3.03 0.06
C ARG A 215 13.41 3.81 -1.17
N LYS A 216 14.72 3.93 -1.39
CA LYS A 216 15.25 4.81 -2.44
C LYS A 216 14.92 4.22 -3.80
N ARG A 217 14.09 4.93 -4.56
CA ARG A 217 13.72 4.60 -5.93
C ARG A 217 14.71 5.16 -6.93
N GLU A 218 14.88 4.46 -8.04
CA GLU A 218 15.69 4.95 -9.17
C GLU A 218 14.95 6.07 -9.90
N HIS A 219 13.64 5.92 -10.10
CA HIS A 219 12.82 6.82 -10.90
C HIS A 219 11.56 7.24 -10.12
N PRO A 220 11.69 8.04 -9.04
CA PRO A 220 10.53 8.51 -8.30
C PRO A 220 9.67 9.44 -9.16
N PRO A 221 8.34 9.25 -9.23
CA PRO A 221 7.46 10.14 -9.95
C PRO A 221 7.41 11.51 -9.25
N LYS A 222 7.20 12.58 -10.03
CA LYS A 222 7.10 13.93 -9.49
C LYS A 222 5.80 14.08 -8.71
N LYS A 223 5.89 14.42 -7.42
CA LYS A 223 4.72 14.77 -6.60
C LYS A 223 4.11 16.08 -7.11
N LEU A 224 2.80 16.10 -7.32
CA LEU A 224 2.07 17.31 -7.70
C LEU A 224 1.60 18.01 -6.43
N GLU A 225 1.87 19.31 -6.32
CA GLU A 225 1.42 20.12 -5.20
C GLU A 225 -0.09 20.29 -5.22
N THR A 226 -0.70 20.27 -4.04
CA THR A 226 -2.10 20.65 -3.89
C THR A 226 -2.24 22.16 -4.16
N PRO A 227 -3.34 22.68 -4.74
CA PRO A 227 -3.48 24.13 -5.02
C PRO A 227 -3.25 25.05 -3.81
N GLN A 228 -3.44 24.55 -2.58
CA GLN A 228 -3.15 25.27 -1.34
C GLN A 228 -1.66 25.36 -0.96
N GLU A 229 -0.80 24.48 -1.49
CA GLU A 229 0.65 24.50 -1.27
C GLU A 229 1.35 25.39 -2.31
N ALA A 230 0.88 25.38 -3.57
CA ALA A 230 1.39 26.25 -4.64
C ALA A 230 1.19 27.76 -4.32
N ALA A 231 0.09 28.11 -3.65
CA ALA A 231 -0.16 29.49 -3.21
C ALA A 231 0.74 29.98 -2.06
N LYS A 232 1.53 29.09 -1.43
CA LYS A 232 2.51 29.45 -0.38
C LYS A 232 3.94 29.56 -0.92
N THR A 233 4.20 29.08 -2.13
CA THR A 233 5.53 29.02 -2.74
C THR A 233 5.76 30.11 -3.79
N GLU A 234 4.75 30.89 -4.16
CA GLU A 234 4.93 32.11 -4.97
C GLU A 234 5.69 33.18 -4.15
N PRO A 235 6.88 33.64 -4.60
CA PRO A 235 7.53 34.79 -4.00
C PRO A 235 6.68 36.04 -4.26
N ASP A 236 6.45 36.86 -3.21
CA ASP A 236 5.86 38.20 -3.35
C ASP A 236 6.64 38.98 -4.43
N GLU A 237 6.02 39.14 -5.60
CA GLU A 237 6.58 39.92 -6.70
C GLU A 237 6.60 41.40 -6.26
N PRO A 238 7.75 42.09 -6.27
CA PRO A 238 7.79 43.47 -5.81
C PRO A 238 7.00 44.34 -6.78
N SER A 239 5.94 44.95 -6.27
CA SER A 239 5.17 46.01 -6.93
C SER A 239 6.12 47.04 -7.53
N VAL A 240 6.26 47.00 -8.85
CA VAL A 240 6.83 48.10 -9.64
C VAL A 240 5.84 49.25 -9.52
N LYS A 241 6.26 50.31 -8.82
CA LYS A 241 5.59 51.60 -8.86
C LYS A 241 6.12 52.34 -10.07
N ASP A 242 5.29 52.47 -11.09
CA ASP A 242 5.53 53.38 -12.21
C ASP A 242 5.47 54.83 -11.67
N GLU A 243 6.54 55.58 -11.95
CA GLU A 243 6.63 57.05 -11.79
C GLU A 243 5.98 57.79 -12.97
#